data_AF-A0A6J4HH14-F1
#
_entry.id   AF-A0A6J4HH14-F1
#
_cell.length_a   1.000
_cell.length_b   1.000
_cell.length_c   1.000
_cell.angle_alpha   90.00
_cell.angle_beta   90.00
_cell.angle_gamma   90.00
#
_symmetry.space_group_name_H-M   'P 1'
#
loop_
_entity.id
_entity.type
_entity.pdbx_description
1 polymer ?
#
loop_
_entity_poly.entity_id
_entity_poly.type
_entity_poly.pdbx_seq_one_letter_code
_entity_poly.pdbx_strand_id
1 'polypeptide(L)'
;MASILTLRRGATVKNPTYQQLAAALETLTIEDDEHPDVWLSNEDGWAISAFAGGLLVLADDDGNEWELAGVSTQKTLEVWQQLQSGQINKIRQEGWQVR
;
A
#
# COMPACT_ATOMS: atom_id res chain seq x y z
N MET A 1 -2.30 10.03 -11.76
CA MET A 1 -1.61 10.64 -10.60
C MET A 1 -0.21 10.10 -10.56
N ALA A 2 0.76 10.92 -10.17
CA ALA A 2 2.09 10.42 -9.85
C ALA A 2 2.00 9.53 -8.60
N SER A 3 2.67 8.39 -8.63
CA SER A 3 2.78 7.49 -7.47
C SER A 3 4.20 7.00 -7.29
N ILE A 4 4.57 6.70 -6.05
CA ILE A 4 5.89 6.18 -5.68
C ILE A 4 5.68 4.92 -4.86
N LEU A 5 6.16 3.80 -5.38
CA LEU A 5 6.27 2.56 -4.62
C LEU A 5 7.62 2.55 -3.91
N THR A 6 7.63 2.29 -2.61
CA THR A 6 8.83 2.05 -1.84
C THR A 6 8.88 0.59 -1.44
N LEU A 7 9.98 -0.07 -1.81
CA LEU A 7 10.26 -1.47 -1.52
C LEU A 7 10.82 -1.60 -0.10
N ARG A 8 10.82 -2.83 0.44
CA ARG A 8 11.22 -3.18 1.82
C ARG A 8 12.54 -2.53 2.27
N ARG A 9 13.50 -2.42 1.36
CA ARG A 9 14.84 -1.85 1.62
C ARG A 9 15.01 -0.39 1.19
N GLY A 10 13.92 0.35 1.08
CA GLY A 10 13.91 1.79 0.77
C GLY A 10 14.12 2.16 -0.70
N ALA A 11 14.30 1.18 -1.60
CA ALA A 11 14.37 1.46 -3.04
C ALA A 11 13.01 1.93 -3.55
N THR A 12 12.99 2.98 -4.37
CA THR A 12 11.74 3.58 -4.87
C THR A 12 11.55 3.41 -6.37
N VAL A 13 10.31 3.16 -6.79
CA VAL A 13 9.90 3.12 -8.20
C VAL A 13 8.84 4.19 -8.44
N LYS A 14 9.10 5.12 -9.35
CA LYS A 14 8.13 6.14 -9.78
C LYS A 14 7.17 5.55 -10.81
N ASN A 15 5.88 5.84 -10.64
CA ASN A 15 4.80 5.35 -11.50
C ASN A 15 4.91 3.84 -11.78
N PRO A 16 4.94 3.01 -10.72
CA PRO A 16 5.17 1.58 -10.86
C PRO A 16 4.08 0.93 -11.72
N THR A 17 4.47 -0.02 -12.55
CA THR A 17 3.54 -0.85 -13.32
C THR A 17 2.87 -1.89 -12.42
N TYR A 18 1.78 -2.48 -12.89
CA TYR A 18 1.11 -3.60 -12.21
C TYR A 18 2.09 -4.74 -11.85
N GLN A 19 3.01 -5.09 -12.75
CA GLN A 19 4.01 -6.13 -12.49
C GLN A 19 4.98 -5.75 -11.38
N GLN A 20 5.37 -4.47 -11.27
CA GLN A 20 6.24 -3.99 -10.20
C GLN A 20 5.53 -3.96 -8.85
N LEU A 21 4.24 -3.60 -8.83
CA LEU A 21 3.41 -3.70 -7.64
C LEU A 21 3.28 -5.16 -7.17
N ALA A 22 2.98 -6.08 -8.09
CA ALA A 22 2.88 -7.51 -7.78
C ALA A 22 4.20 -8.08 -7.25
N ALA A 23 5.31 -7.78 -7.90
CA ALA A 23 6.63 -8.21 -7.47
C ALA A 23 7.00 -7.68 -6.07
N ALA A 24 6.58 -6.45 -5.71
CA ALA A 24 6.78 -5.92 -4.37
C ALA A 24 6.01 -6.71 -3.31
N LEU A 25 4.76 -7.08 -3.58
CA LEU A 25 3.96 -7.90 -2.66
C LEU A 25 4.49 -9.33 -2.52
N GLU A 26 5.08 -9.90 -3.57
CA GLU A 26 5.76 -11.21 -3.49
C GLU A 26 6.91 -11.19 -2.48
N THR A 27 7.55 -10.04 -2.24
CA THR A 27 8.61 -9.94 -1.22
C THR A 27 8.09 -10.05 0.22
N LEU A 28 6.77 -9.95 0.43
CA LEU A 28 6.12 -10.07 1.75
C LEU A 28 5.76 -11.51 2.11
N THR A 29 6.02 -12.50 1.25
CA THR A 29 5.76 -13.92 1.59
C THR A 29 6.73 -14.45 2.65
N ILE A 30 7.81 -13.71 2.92
CA ILE A 30 8.80 -14.03 3.95
C ILE A 30 8.72 -12.92 5.00
N GLU A 31 8.42 -13.30 6.25
CA GLU A 31 8.47 -12.37 7.38
C GLU A 31 9.91 -11.86 7.58
N ASP A 32 10.07 -10.54 7.69
CA ASP A 32 11.33 -9.92 8.10
C ASP A 32 11.00 -8.68 8.92
N ASP A 33 11.36 -8.76 10.20
CA ASP A 33 11.04 -7.77 11.23
C ASP A 33 11.77 -6.44 11.04
N GLU A 34 12.92 -6.45 10.35
CA GLU A 34 13.70 -5.24 10.08
C GLU A 34 13.04 -4.39 8.98
N HIS A 35 12.35 -5.04 8.04
CA HIS A 35 11.72 -4.40 6.91
C HIS A 35 10.28 -4.91 6.69
N PRO A 36 9.32 -4.63 7.58
CA PRO A 36 8.06 -5.38 7.64
C PRO A 36 7.08 -5.11 6.49
N ASP A 37 7.25 -4.03 5.73
CA ASP A 37 6.28 -3.56 4.74
C ASP A 37 6.88 -3.07 3.42
N VAL A 38 5.97 -2.92 2.45
CA VAL A 38 6.15 -2.12 1.24
C VAL A 38 4.98 -1.15 1.16
N TRP A 39 5.20 0.06 0.63
CA TRP A 39 4.12 1.04 0.55
C TRP A 39 4.08 1.78 -0.77
N LEU A 40 2.87 2.17 -1.16
CA LEU A 40 2.62 3.02 -2.31
C LEU A 40 2.10 4.36 -1.79
N SER A 41 2.73 5.45 -2.19
CA SER A 41 2.23 6.81 -1.96
C SER A 41 1.86 7.51 -3.26
N ASN A 42 1.00 8.52 -3.18
CA ASN A 42 0.65 9.39 -4.29
C ASN A 42 0.96 10.87 -3.99
N GLU A 43 0.78 11.73 -4.99
CA GLU A 43 1.01 13.17 -4.87
C GLU A 43 -0.04 13.92 -4.03
N ASP A 44 -1.15 13.26 -3.68
CA ASP A 44 -2.24 13.83 -2.88
C ASP A 44 -2.03 13.63 -1.36
N GLY A 45 -0.85 13.17 -0.94
CA GLY A 45 -0.53 12.96 0.48
C GLY A 45 -1.00 11.62 1.06
N TRP A 46 -1.54 10.71 0.24
CA TRP A 46 -1.98 9.39 0.72
C TRP A 46 -0.90 8.33 0.56
N ALA A 47 -0.80 7.43 1.53
CA ALA A 47 0.05 6.25 1.49
C ALA A 47 -0.71 4.98 1.90
N ILE A 48 -0.41 3.85 1.26
CA ILE A 48 -0.93 2.54 1.63
C ILE A 48 0.25 1.57 1.80
N SER A 49 0.55 1.24 3.05
CA SER A 49 1.50 0.19 3.42
C SER A 49 0.83 -1.18 3.40
N ALA A 50 1.56 -2.19 2.93
CA ALA A 50 1.18 -3.59 2.96
C ALA A 50 2.22 -4.39 3.73
N PHE A 51 1.74 -5.19 4.68
CA PHE A 51 2.56 -6.03 5.55
C PHE A 51 2.36 -7.51 5.23
N ALA A 52 3.31 -8.34 5.65
CA ALA A 52 3.13 -9.79 5.66
C ALA A 52 1.85 -10.16 6.44
N GLY A 53 1.16 -11.23 6.02
CA GLY A 53 -0.09 -11.67 6.66
C GLY A 53 -1.36 -10.90 6.25
N GLY A 54 -1.27 -9.95 5.31
CA GLY A 54 -2.44 -9.31 4.71
C GLY A 54 -3.00 -8.14 5.54
N LEU A 55 -2.15 -7.45 6.30
CA LEU A 55 -2.48 -6.18 6.92
C LEU A 55 -2.16 -5.04 5.95
N LEU A 56 -3.10 -4.12 5.77
CA LEU A 56 -2.90 -2.84 5.10
C LEU A 56 -3.03 -1.70 6.11
N VAL A 57 -2.21 -0.67 5.95
CA VAL A 57 -2.34 0.61 6.66
C VAL A 57 -2.47 1.73 5.64
N LEU A 58 -3.59 2.46 5.69
CA LEU A 58 -3.81 3.70 4.96
C LEU A 58 -3.40 4.86 5.86
N ALA A 59 -2.62 5.80 5.34
CA ALA A 59 -2.23 7.02 6.04
C ALA A 59 -2.44 8.27 5.17
N ASP A 60 -2.74 9.40 5.81
CA ASP A 60 -2.65 10.73 5.21
C ASP A 60 -1.44 11.52 5.74
N ASP A 61 -1.21 12.71 5.17
CA ASP A 61 -0.14 13.62 5.52
C ASP A 61 -0.33 14.32 6.88
N ASP A 62 -1.57 14.33 7.38
CA ASP A 62 -1.95 14.79 8.72
C ASP A 62 -1.61 13.76 9.82
N GLY A 63 -1.13 12.56 9.44
CA GLY A 63 -0.71 11.51 10.35
C GLY A 63 -1.85 10.64 10.90
N ASN A 64 -3.04 10.71 10.29
CA ASN A 64 -4.12 9.80 10.61
C ASN A 64 -3.87 8.45 9.93
N GLU A 65 -4.11 7.36 10.66
CA GLU A 65 -3.91 6.01 10.16
C GLU A 65 -5.17 5.16 10.31
N TRP A 66 -5.38 4.29 9.33
CA TRP A 66 -6.44 3.29 9.36
C TRP A 66 -5.92 1.94 8.91
N GLU A 67 -6.39 0.89 9.55
CA GLU A 67 -6.00 -0.49 9.25
C GLU A 67 -7.11 -1.28 8.57
N LEU A 68 -6.69 -2.22 7.72
CA LEU A 68 -7.54 -3.23 7.13
C LEU A 68 -6.79 -4.56 7.15
N ALA A 69 -7.33 -5.53 7.90
CA ALA A 69 -6.72 -6.83 8.11
C ALA A 69 -7.36 -7.93 7.24
N GLY A 70 -6.62 -9.03 7.03
CA GLY A 70 -7.13 -10.20 6.28
C GLY A 70 -7.26 -9.96 4.77
N VAL A 71 -6.49 -9.00 4.23
CA VAL A 71 -6.54 -8.59 2.83
C VAL A 71 -5.71 -9.55 1.98
N SER A 72 -6.29 -10.02 0.87
CA SER A 72 -5.57 -10.85 -0.10
C SER A 72 -4.61 -10.01 -0.95
N THR A 73 -3.54 -10.62 -1.47
CA THR A 73 -2.61 -9.96 -2.41
C THR A 73 -3.34 -9.29 -3.58
N GLN A 74 -4.35 -9.96 -4.14
CA GLN A 74 -5.15 -9.43 -5.24
C GLN A 74 -5.89 -8.14 -4.84
N LYS A 75 -6.49 -8.13 -3.64
CA LYS A 75 -7.19 -6.96 -3.11
C LYS A 75 -6.21 -5.81 -2.81
N THR A 76 -5.02 -6.11 -2.30
CA THR A 76 -3.96 -5.12 -2.13
C THR A 76 -3.58 -4.45 -3.45
N LEU A 77 -3.42 -5.24 -4.52
CA LEU A 77 -3.15 -4.71 -5.87
C LEU A 77 -4.28 -3.80 -6.37
N GLU A 78 -5.53 -4.21 -6.18
CA GLU A 78 -6.69 -3.40 -6.57
C GLU A 78 -6.70 -2.05 -5.84
N VAL A 79 -6.49 -2.05 -4.53
CA VAL A 79 -6.47 -0.83 -3.71
C VAL A 79 -5.29 0.07 -4.09
N TRP A 80 -4.12 -0.48 -4.38
CA TRP A 80 -2.98 0.27 -4.89
C TRP A 80 -3.23 0.88 -6.27
N GLN A 81 -3.86 0.16 -7.21
CA GLN A 81 -4.25 0.73 -8.50
C GLN A 81 -5.29 1.84 -8.38
N GLN A 82 -6.22 1.72 -7.43
CA GLN A 82 -7.15 2.79 -7.09
C GLN A 82 -6.40 4.03 -6.58
N LEU A 83 -5.36 3.85 -5.76
CA LEU A 83 -4.53 4.94 -5.25
C LEU A 83 -3.77 5.65 -6.39
N GLN A 84 -3.17 4.91 -7.33
CA GLN A 84 -2.53 5.47 -8.53
C GLN A 84 -3.50 6.28 -9.42
N SER A 85 -4.79 5.94 -9.33
CA SER A 85 -5.86 6.59 -10.07
C SER A 85 -6.53 7.74 -9.30
N GLY A 86 -6.06 8.08 -8.10
CA GLY A 86 -6.64 9.14 -7.25
C GLY A 86 -8.02 8.78 -6.68
N GLN A 87 -8.37 7.49 -6.62
CA GLN A 87 -9.71 7.03 -6.22
C GLN A 87 -9.84 6.84 -4.70
N ILE A 88 -9.35 7.78 -3.89
CA ILE A 88 -9.34 7.67 -2.43
C ILE A 88 -10.73 7.43 -1.82
N ASN A 89 -11.77 8.05 -2.41
CA ASN A 89 -13.16 7.86 -1.97
C ASN A 89 -13.64 6.41 -2.09
N LYS A 90 -13.09 5.63 -3.04
CA LYS A 90 -13.39 4.20 -3.16
C LYS A 90 -12.61 3.40 -2.12
N ILE A 91 -11.33 3.71 -1.97
CA ILE A 91 -10.46 3.05 -0.97
C ILE A 91 -11.08 3.17 0.42
N ARG A 92 -11.52 4.37 0.82
CA ARG A 92 -12.15 4.64 2.13
C ARG A 92 -13.41 3.80 2.43
N GLN A 93 -14.03 3.17 1.44
CA GLN A 93 -15.23 2.33 1.62
C GLN A 93 -14.90 0.90 2.07
N GLU A 94 -13.62 0.50 2.12
CA GLU A 94 -13.18 -0.87 2.37
C GLU A 94 -13.24 -1.31 3.86
N GLY A 95 -14.11 -0.74 4.70
CA GLY A 95 -14.32 -1.22 6.07
C GLY A 95 -13.15 -0.98 7.04
N TRP A 96 -12.29 -0.01 6.74
CA TRP A 96 -11.14 0.40 7.55
C TRP A 96 -11.50 0.68 9.02
N GLN A 97 -10.60 0.32 9.93
CA GLN A 97 -10.68 0.66 11.35
C GLN A 97 -9.67 1.76 11.69
N VAL A 98 -10.03 2.67 12.59
CA VAL A 98 -9.09 3.70 13.07
C VAL A 98 -8.02 3.02 13.91
N ARG A 99 -6.75 3.38 13.67
CA ARG A 99 -5.60 2.87 14.41
C ARG A 99 -5.31 3.68 15.67
#